data_AF-A0A926Z0B6-F1
#
_entry.id   AF-A0A926Z0B6-F1
#
_cell.length_a   1.000
_cell.length_b   1.000
_cell.length_c   1.000
_cell.angle_alpha   90.00
_cell.angle_beta   90.00
_cell.angle_gamma   90.00
#
_symmetry.space_group_name_H-M   'P 1'
#
loop_
_entity.id
_entity.type
_entity.pdbx_description
1 polymer ?
#
loop_
_entity_poly.entity_id
_entity_poly.type
_entity_poly.pdbx_seq_one_letter_code
_entity_poly.pdbx_strand_id
1 'polypeptide(L)'
;MNKFLGNLGRAINEGFSEVSTQTSAEAQRNEELSNLEVKIKEIDLKIEKRYTLLGQTVADSLRKTEPVNQEFLMPLFIPIKELDWERQQLLEVIKEIKAKQADQLKAQELIIAKKQVQDEVHKLQELKDMGVIDLEEFEVTEAKLNKRVDNFEKLYNLKIAFERSLISRDEYLRRKAMLE
;
A
#
# COMPACT_ATOMS: atom_id res chain seq x y z
N MET A 1 -23.25 -29.12 -23.02
CA MET A 1 -21.94 -28.64 -22.52
C MET A 1 -21.20 -27.97 -23.67
N ASN A 2 -20.72 -26.72 -23.50
CA ASN A 2 -19.67 -26.04 -24.32
C ASN A 2 -19.70 -24.49 -24.26
N LYS A 3 -20.51 -23.85 -23.41
CA LYS A 3 -20.47 -22.37 -23.24
C LYS A 3 -19.53 -21.87 -22.13
N PHE A 4 -19.14 -22.73 -21.18
CA PHE A 4 -18.27 -22.34 -20.06
C PHE A 4 -16.78 -22.22 -20.45
N LEU A 5 -16.29 -23.10 -21.33
CA LEU A 5 -14.90 -23.11 -21.76
C LEU A 5 -14.52 -21.92 -22.65
N GLY A 6 -15.48 -21.38 -23.43
CA GLY A 6 -15.25 -20.21 -24.30
C GLY A 6 -15.12 -18.87 -23.56
N ASN A 7 -15.71 -18.76 -22.37
CA ASN A 7 -15.58 -17.56 -21.53
C ASN A 7 -14.31 -17.58 -20.67
N LEU A 8 -13.79 -18.78 -20.33
CA LEU A 8 -12.57 -18.94 -19.53
C LEU A 8 -11.30 -18.54 -20.29
N GLY A 9 -11.23 -18.84 -21.59
CA GLY A 9 -10.07 -18.47 -22.43
C GLY A 9 -9.93 -16.96 -22.65
N ARG A 10 -11.03 -16.18 -22.53
CA ARG A 10 -11.00 -14.71 -22.61
C ARG A 10 -10.43 -14.08 -21.32
N ALA A 11 -10.82 -14.59 -20.15
CA ALA A 11 -10.32 -14.12 -18.86
C ALA A 11 -8.80 -14.35 -18.66
N ILE A 12 -8.25 -15.41 -19.27
CA ILE A 12 -6.81 -15.74 -19.17
C ILE A 12 -5.95 -14.84 -20.06
N ASN A 13 -6.43 -14.46 -21.25
CA ASN A 13 -5.73 -13.51 -22.12
C ASN A 13 -5.76 -12.08 -21.54
N GLU A 14 -6.83 -11.71 -20.86
CA GLU A 14 -6.94 -10.44 -20.12
C GLU A 14 -5.91 -10.38 -18.97
N GLY A 15 -5.70 -11.47 -18.22
CA GLY A 15 -4.75 -11.53 -17.11
C GLY A 15 -3.26 -11.37 -17.49
N PHE A 16 -2.83 -11.77 -18.69
CA PHE A 16 -1.45 -11.53 -19.16
C PHE A 16 -1.25 -10.10 -19.69
N SER A 17 -2.29 -9.48 -20.24
CA SER A 17 -2.27 -8.05 -20.60
C SER A 17 -2.28 -7.13 -19.38
N GLU A 18 -2.92 -7.55 -18.27
CA GLU A 18 -2.92 -6.82 -17.01
C GLU A 18 -1.54 -6.84 -16.31
N VAL A 19 -0.81 -7.96 -16.30
CA VAL A 19 0.50 -8.04 -15.62
C VAL A 19 1.56 -7.15 -16.29
N SER A 20 1.56 -7.06 -17.62
CA SER A 20 2.49 -6.19 -18.36
C SER A 20 2.17 -4.69 -18.24
N THR A 21 0.89 -4.33 -18.09
CA THR A 21 0.44 -2.95 -17.82
C THR A 21 0.52 -2.56 -16.34
N GLN A 22 0.56 -3.54 -15.43
CA GLN A 22 0.72 -3.32 -13.99
C GLN A 22 2.15 -2.92 -13.61
N THR A 23 3.16 -3.56 -14.20
CA THR A 23 4.57 -3.23 -13.94
C THR A 23 4.88 -1.79 -14.33
N SER A 24 4.27 -1.29 -15.42
CA SER A 24 4.44 0.11 -15.85
C SER A 24 3.69 1.08 -14.95
N ALA A 25 2.48 0.77 -14.50
CA ALA A 25 1.73 1.61 -13.57
C ALA A 25 2.36 1.69 -12.17
N GLU A 26 2.95 0.59 -11.67
CA GLU A 26 3.71 0.59 -10.42
C GLU A 26 5.01 1.38 -10.54
N ALA A 27 5.75 1.21 -11.64
CA ALA A 27 6.95 2.00 -11.91
C ALA A 27 6.64 3.50 -11.98
N GLN A 28 5.57 3.90 -12.69
CA GLN A 28 5.12 5.29 -12.78
C GLN A 28 4.77 5.87 -11.41
N ARG A 29 4.05 5.11 -10.57
CA ARG A 29 3.71 5.58 -9.21
C ARG A 29 4.92 5.67 -8.29
N ASN A 30 5.88 4.77 -8.42
CA ASN A 30 7.12 4.83 -7.65
C ASN A 30 7.98 6.02 -8.09
N GLU A 31 8.01 6.32 -9.39
CA GLU A 31 8.66 7.52 -9.92
C GLU A 31 7.95 8.79 -9.42
N GLU A 32 6.62 8.84 -9.43
CA GLU A 32 5.83 9.94 -8.88
C GLU A 32 6.13 10.17 -7.40
N LEU A 33 6.12 9.10 -6.59
CA LEU A 33 6.48 9.15 -5.16
C LEU A 33 7.91 9.68 -4.96
N SER A 34 8.87 9.15 -5.72
CA SER A 34 10.27 9.61 -5.65
C SER A 34 10.39 11.09 -5.99
N ASN A 35 9.67 11.56 -7.02
CA ASN A 35 9.65 12.97 -7.41
C ASN A 35 9.05 13.86 -6.32
N LEU A 36 7.97 13.42 -5.66
CA LEU A 36 7.37 14.15 -4.53
C LEU A 36 8.31 14.19 -3.31
N GLU A 37 9.01 13.09 -3.02
CA GLU A 37 10.00 13.03 -1.94
C GLU A 37 11.20 13.95 -2.20
N VAL A 38 11.66 14.07 -3.45
CA VAL A 38 12.68 15.04 -3.84
C VAL A 38 12.19 16.47 -3.62
N LYS A 39 10.96 16.79 -4.05
CA LYS A 39 10.37 18.13 -3.83
C LYS A 39 10.27 18.47 -2.34
N ILE A 40 9.89 17.52 -1.48
CA ILE A 40 9.88 17.74 -0.03
C ILE A 40 11.28 18.06 0.49
N LYS A 41 12.30 17.31 0.08
CA LYS A 41 13.70 17.61 0.47
C LYS A 41 14.16 18.98 0.00
N GLU A 42 13.77 19.39 -1.21
CA GLU A 42 14.07 20.73 -1.71
C GLU A 42 13.39 21.83 -0.88
N ILE A 43 12.13 21.61 -0.46
CA ILE A 43 11.40 22.50 0.43
C ILE A 43 12.07 22.56 1.80
N ASP A 44 12.46 21.42 2.38
CA ASP A 44 13.17 21.35 3.66
C ASP A 44 14.46 22.19 3.63
N LEU A 45 15.24 22.06 2.55
CA LEU A 45 16.45 22.88 2.35
C LEU A 45 16.13 24.38 2.19
N LYS A 46 15.03 24.73 1.52
CA LYS A 46 14.59 26.14 1.40
C LYS A 46 14.19 26.69 2.77
N ILE A 47 13.44 25.93 3.57
CA ILE A 47 13.02 26.29 4.92
C ILE A 47 14.26 26.52 5.81
N GLU A 48 15.22 25.59 5.81
CA GLU A 48 16.46 25.71 6.58
C GLU A 48 17.25 26.98 6.22
N LYS A 49 17.39 27.26 4.91
CA LYS A 49 18.04 28.50 4.43
C LYS A 49 17.31 29.76 4.91
N ARG A 50 15.97 29.74 4.93
CA ARG A 50 15.16 30.87 5.40
C ARG A 50 15.30 31.08 6.91
N TYR A 51 15.31 30.02 7.71
CA TYR A 51 15.58 30.12 9.15
C TYR A 51 16.99 30.66 9.42
N THR A 52 17.98 30.21 8.64
CA THR A 52 19.36 30.73 8.74
C THR A 52 19.41 32.22 8.44
N LEU A 53 18.77 32.66 7.34
CA LEU A 53 18.69 34.07 6.96
C LEU A 53 17.99 34.89 8.05
N LEU A 54 16.87 34.39 8.59
CA LEU A 54 16.15 35.04 9.68
C LEU A 54 17.06 35.26 10.90
N GLY A 55 17.78 34.22 11.32
CA GLY A 55 18.74 34.31 12.42
C GLY A 55 19.85 35.33 12.17
N GLN A 56 20.42 35.34 10.95
CA GLN A 56 21.44 36.31 10.54
C GLN A 56 20.91 37.74 10.57
N THR A 57 19.75 37.97 9.95
CA THR A 57 19.11 39.29 9.89
C THR A 57 18.77 39.83 11.28
N VAL A 58 18.24 38.99 12.17
CA VAL A 58 18.00 39.37 13.58
C VAL A 58 19.30 39.71 14.29
N ALA A 59 20.32 38.87 14.18
CA ALA A 59 21.62 39.12 14.83
C ALA A 59 22.26 40.43 14.35
N ASP A 60 22.19 40.73 13.05
CA ASP A 60 22.76 41.95 12.47
C ASP A 60 22.01 43.20 12.90
N SER A 61 20.68 43.17 12.96
CA SER A 61 19.89 44.30 13.48
C SER A 61 20.19 44.56 14.95
N LEU A 62 20.30 43.52 15.78
CA LEU A 62 20.66 43.67 17.20
C LEU A 62 22.06 44.26 17.38
N ARG A 63 23.06 43.87 16.56
CA ARG A 63 24.41 44.46 16.57
C ARG A 63 24.40 45.95 16.22
N LYS A 64 23.48 46.38 15.37
CA LYS A 64 23.28 47.78 14.98
C LYS A 64 22.39 48.57 15.94
N THR A 65 21.89 47.93 17.00
CA THR A 65 20.92 48.52 17.94
C THR A 65 19.58 48.90 17.26
N GLU A 66 19.25 48.25 16.15
CA GLU A 66 17.96 48.40 15.46
C GLU A 66 16.88 47.56 16.18
N PRO A 67 15.63 48.07 16.27
CA PRO A 67 14.55 47.33 16.92
C PRO A 67 14.15 46.09 16.11
N VAL A 68 14.11 44.94 16.75
CA VAL A 68 13.54 43.70 16.21
C VAL A 68 12.13 43.54 16.75
N ASN A 69 11.15 44.05 16.02
CA ASN A 69 9.73 43.97 16.37
C ASN A 69 8.99 42.96 15.46
N GLN A 70 7.70 42.76 15.72
CA GLN A 70 6.89 41.81 14.94
C GLN A 70 6.80 42.21 13.45
N GLU A 71 6.68 43.50 13.14
CA GLU A 71 6.60 44.02 11.77
C GLU A 71 7.87 43.74 10.96
N PHE A 72 9.02 43.76 11.62
CA PHE A 72 10.31 43.36 11.05
C PHE A 72 10.40 41.85 10.81
N LEU A 73 9.91 41.03 11.74
CA LEU A 73 10.00 39.57 11.67
C LEU A 73 9.00 38.95 10.68
N MET A 74 7.79 39.49 10.60
CA MET A 74 6.69 38.92 9.81
C MET A 74 7.06 38.66 8.34
N PRO A 75 7.67 39.61 7.59
CA PRO A 75 8.11 39.38 6.22
C PRO A 75 9.12 38.24 6.06
N LEU A 76 9.91 37.93 7.10
CA LEU A 76 10.88 36.84 7.09
C LEU A 76 10.22 35.48 7.38
N PHE A 77 9.16 35.46 8.21
CA PHE A 77 8.41 34.25 8.54
C PHE A 77 7.37 33.86 7.49
N ILE A 78 6.78 34.81 6.76
CA ILE A 78 5.75 34.52 5.74
C ILE A 78 6.23 33.47 4.72
N PRO A 79 7.42 33.61 4.10
CA PRO A 79 7.90 32.61 3.13
C PRO A 79 8.14 31.23 3.75
N ILE A 80 8.50 31.16 5.04
CA ILE A 80 8.67 29.89 5.76
C ILE A 80 7.33 29.20 5.91
N LYS A 81 6.31 29.95 6.35
CA LYS A 81 4.95 29.44 6.51
C LYS A 81 4.36 28.93 5.19
N GLU A 82 4.61 29.63 4.09
CA GLU A 82 4.17 29.20 2.75
C GLU A 82 4.83 27.88 2.33
N LEU A 83 6.14 27.73 2.58
CA LEU A 83 6.86 26.49 2.31
C LEU A 83 6.39 25.33 3.20
N ASP A 84 6.12 25.59 4.49
CA ASP A 84 5.55 24.59 5.41
C ASP A 84 4.18 24.11 4.93
N TRP A 85 3.34 25.03 4.42
CA TRP A 85 2.05 24.68 3.86
C TRP A 85 2.20 23.82 2.60
N GLU A 86 3.06 24.21 1.66
CA GLU A 86 3.36 23.42 0.45
C GLU A 86 3.86 22.01 0.81
N ARG A 87 4.75 21.91 1.79
CA ARG A 87 5.27 20.63 2.30
C ARG A 87 4.15 19.73 2.83
N GLN A 88 3.21 20.28 3.59
CA GLN A 88 2.07 19.52 4.12
C GLN A 88 1.16 19.02 3.00
N GLN A 89 0.92 19.83 1.97
CA GLN A 89 0.14 19.39 0.81
C GLN A 89 0.80 18.21 0.09
N LEU A 90 2.12 18.26 -0.11
CA LEU A 90 2.85 17.15 -0.73
C LEU A 90 2.80 15.86 0.12
N LEU A 91 2.86 15.98 1.45
CA LEU A 91 2.74 14.84 2.36
C LEU A 91 1.38 14.16 2.29
N GLU A 92 0.29 14.93 2.22
CA GLU A 92 -1.05 14.35 2.05
C GLU A 92 -1.20 13.67 0.68
N VAL A 93 -0.63 14.24 -0.39
CA VAL A 93 -0.61 13.57 -1.71
C VAL A 93 0.15 12.24 -1.66
N ILE A 94 1.32 12.20 -1.02
CA ILE A 94 2.08 10.94 -0.83
C ILE A 94 1.25 9.90 -0.06
N LYS A 95 0.55 10.32 0.99
CA LYS A 95 -0.30 9.45 1.80
C LYS A 95 -1.46 8.87 0.99
N GLU A 96 -2.11 9.68 0.15
CA GLU A 96 -3.15 9.20 -0.76
C GLU A 96 -2.63 8.19 -1.78
N ILE A 97 -1.46 8.44 -2.39
CA ILE A 97 -0.84 7.51 -3.34
C ILE A 97 -0.52 6.18 -2.65
N LYS A 98 0.09 6.22 -1.46
CA LYS A 98 0.41 5.01 -0.68
C LYS A 98 -0.84 4.24 -0.26
N ALA A 99 -1.93 4.92 0.10
CA ALA A 99 -3.21 4.27 0.41
C ALA A 99 -3.76 3.53 -0.82
N LYS A 100 -3.78 4.18 -1.99
CA LYS A 100 -4.20 3.54 -3.25
C LYS A 100 -3.33 2.34 -3.63
N GLN A 101 -2.01 2.43 -3.42
CA GLN A 101 -1.11 1.30 -3.64
C GLN A 101 -1.43 0.12 -2.71
N ALA A 102 -1.67 0.38 -1.42
CA ALA A 102 -2.02 -0.65 -0.45
C ALA A 102 -3.33 -1.36 -0.81
N ASP A 103 -4.35 -0.60 -1.20
CA ASP A 103 -5.64 -1.16 -1.64
C ASP A 103 -5.49 -2.02 -2.90
N GLN A 104 -4.69 -1.57 -3.86
CA GLN A 104 -4.41 -2.33 -5.07
C GLN A 104 -3.67 -3.65 -4.75
N LEU A 105 -2.64 -3.61 -3.91
CA LEU A 105 -1.90 -4.80 -3.49
C LEU A 105 -2.82 -5.79 -2.76
N LYS A 106 -3.67 -5.30 -1.85
CA LYS A 106 -4.68 -6.14 -1.17
C LYS A 106 -5.63 -6.81 -2.17
N ALA A 107 -6.10 -6.08 -3.17
CA ALA A 107 -6.97 -6.63 -4.22
C ALA A 107 -6.26 -7.71 -5.06
N GLN A 108 -4.99 -7.49 -5.42
CA GLN A 108 -4.18 -8.47 -6.14
C GLN A 108 -3.96 -9.74 -5.31
N GLU A 109 -3.64 -9.61 -4.02
CA GLU A 109 -3.50 -10.76 -3.12
C GLU A 109 -4.81 -11.57 -3.02
N LEU A 110 -5.97 -10.90 -3.01
CA LEU A 110 -7.27 -11.57 -3.05
C LEU A 110 -7.50 -12.35 -4.35
N ILE A 111 -7.14 -11.78 -5.50
CA ILE A 111 -7.25 -12.46 -6.79
C ILE A 111 -6.37 -13.71 -6.82
N ILE A 112 -5.13 -13.60 -6.35
CA ILE A 112 -4.20 -14.74 -6.26
C ILE A 112 -4.76 -15.82 -5.33
N ALA A 113 -5.26 -15.44 -4.15
CA ALA A 113 -5.85 -16.39 -3.21
C ALA A 113 -7.06 -17.12 -3.79
N LYS A 114 -7.96 -16.41 -4.49
CA LYS A 114 -9.10 -17.01 -5.19
C LYS A 114 -8.66 -18.00 -6.26
N LYS A 115 -7.63 -17.66 -7.04
CA LYS A 115 -7.09 -18.55 -8.08
C LYS A 115 -6.48 -19.82 -7.47
N GLN A 116 -5.71 -19.68 -6.40
CA GLN A 116 -5.12 -20.83 -5.70
C GLN A 116 -6.18 -21.78 -5.14
N VAL A 117 -7.21 -21.23 -4.49
CA VAL A 117 -8.34 -22.03 -3.98
C VAL A 117 -9.07 -22.72 -5.14
N GLN A 118 -9.31 -22.03 -6.25
CA GLN A 118 -9.94 -22.63 -7.43
C GLN A 118 -9.12 -23.78 -8.02
N ASP A 119 -7.80 -23.62 -8.14
CA ASP A 119 -6.89 -24.66 -8.63
C ASP A 119 -6.85 -25.87 -7.66
N GLU A 120 -6.89 -25.63 -6.35
CA GLU A 120 -6.95 -26.69 -5.32
C GLU A 120 -8.30 -27.43 -5.34
N VAL A 121 -9.42 -26.72 -5.49
CA VAL A 121 -10.76 -27.33 -5.63
C VAL A 121 -10.85 -28.15 -6.91
N HIS A 122 -10.23 -27.71 -8.00
CA HIS A 122 -10.20 -28.48 -9.25
C HIS A 122 -9.47 -29.81 -9.07
N LYS A 123 -8.30 -29.81 -8.42
CA LYS A 123 -7.58 -31.06 -8.08
C LYS A 123 -8.39 -31.96 -7.14
N LEU A 124 -9.10 -31.37 -6.19
CA LEU A 124 -9.98 -32.11 -5.28
C LEU A 124 -11.12 -32.80 -6.05
N GLN A 125 -11.68 -32.13 -7.06
CA GLN A 125 -12.70 -32.70 -7.94
C GLN A 125 -12.15 -33.86 -8.76
N GLU A 126 -10.92 -33.76 -9.29
CA GLU A 126 -10.26 -34.87 -9.99
C GLU A 126 -10.07 -36.10 -9.08
N LEU A 127 -9.66 -35.90 -7.82
CA LEU A 127 -9.50 -36.99 -6.85
C LEU A 127 -10.82 -37.70 -6.55
N LYS A 128 -11.92 -36.94 -6.45
CA LYS A 128 -13.28 -37.48 -6.28
C LYS A 128 -13.70 -38.28 -7.51
N ASP A 129 -13.46 -37.75 -8.71
CA ASP A 129 -13.83 -38.41 -9.97
C ASP A 129 -13.03 -39.71 -10.19
N MET A 130 -11.80 -39.79 -9.66
CA MET A 130 -10.98 -41.01 -9.62
C MET A 130 -11.40 -42.00 -8.52
N GLY A 131 -12.37 -41.65 -7.67
CA GLY A 131 -12.83 -42.48 -6.55
C GLY A 131 -11.82 -42.61 -5.40
N VAL A 132 -10.86 -41.67 -5.29
CA VAL A 132 -9.86 -41.65 -4.22
C VAL A 132 -10.45 -41.12 -2.92
N ILE A 133 -11.36 -40.14 -3.02
CA ILE A 133 -12.10 -39.54 -1.90
C ILE A 133 -13.59 -39.66 -2.17
N ASP A 134 -14.38 -39.70 -1.09
CA ASP A 134 -15.84 -39.73 -1.19
C ASP A 134 -16.44 -38.30 -1.27
N LEU A 135 -17.78 -38.23 -1.36
CA LEU A 135 -18.50 -36.97 -1.45
C LEU A 135 -18.37 -36.14 -0.16
N GLU A 136 -18.34 -36.79 1.00
CA GLU A 136 -18.29 -36.12 2.30
C GLU A 136 -16.91 -35.51 2.54
N GLU A 137 -15.84 -36.26 2.24
CA GLU A 137 -14.45 -35.78 2.27
C GLU A 137 -14.23 -34.61 1.30
N PHE A 138 -14.84 -34.67 0.11
CA PHE A 138 -14.82 -33.58 -0.87
C PHE A 138 -15.45 -32.31 -0.28
N GLU A 139 -16.70 -32.38 0.21
CA GLU A 139 -17.42 -31.21 0.71
C GLU A 139 -16.72 -30.56 1.92
N VAL A 140 -16.21 -31.38 2.85
CA VAL A 140 -15.46 -30.88 4.01
C VAL A 140 -14.16 -30.20 3.60
N THR A 141 -13.45 -30.75 2.61
CA THR A 141 -12.17 -30.21 2.15
C THR A 141 -12.36 -28.94 1.32
N GLU A 142 -13.35 -28.93 0.42
CA GLU A 142 -13.75 -27.72 -0.33
C GLU A 142 -14.13 -26.58 0.61
N ALA A 143 -14.93 -26.86 1.64
CA ALA A 143 -15.32 -25.86 2.64
C ALA A 143 -14.10 -25.28 3.38
N LYS A 144 -13.11 -26.11 3.73
CA LYS A 144 -11.84 -25.64 4.33
C LYS A 144 -11.04 -24.76 3.36
N LEU A 145 -10.98 -25.12 2.08
CA LEU A 145 -10.28 -24.31 1.08
C LEU A 145 -10.93 -22.94 0.90
N ASN A 146 -12.26 -22.90 0.83
CA ASN A 146 -13.01 -21.65 0.69
C ASN A 146 -12.86 -20.70 1.88
N LYS A 147 -12.62 -21.21 3.10
CA LYS A 147 -12.32 -20.36 4.27
C LYS A 147 -11.16 -19.41 4.05
N ARG A 148 -10.16 -19.77 3.23
CA ARG A 148 -9.03 -18.88 2.91
C ARG A 148 -9.48 -17.61 2.19
N VAL A 149 -10.49 -17.71 1.33
CA VAL A 149 -11.09 -16.56 0.62
C VAL A 149 -12.08 -15.84 1.53
N ASP A 150 -12.93 -16.58 2.25
CA ASP A 150 -13.95 -15.99 3.13
C ASP A 150 -13.34 -15.20 4.28
N ASN A 151 -12.23 -15.70 4.85
CA ASN A 151 -11.47 -15.03 5.90
C ASN A 151 -10.32 -14.17 5.37
N PHE A 152 -10.26 -13.88 4.07
CA PHE A 152 -9.14 -13.17 3.45
C PHE A 152 -8.80 -11.87 4.17
N GLU A 153 -9.79 -11.03 4.51
CA GLU A 153 -9.51 -9.77 5.22
C GLU A 153 -8.85 -9.98 6.58
N LYS A 154 -9.30 -10.99 7.33
CA LYS A 154 -8.74 -11.31 8.64
C LYS A 154 -7.32 -11.86 8.50
N LEU A 155 -7.10 -12.73 7.51
CA LEU A 155 -5.79 -13.29 7.19
C LEU A 155 -4.80 -12.20 6.71
N TYR A 156 -5.26 -11.29 5.87
CA TYR A 156 -4.49 -10.15 5.39
C TYR A 156 -4.11 -9.21 6.53
N ASN A 157 -5.07 -8.81 7.35
CA ASN A 157 -4.81 -7.95 8.51
C ASN A 157 -3.88 -8.63 9.54
N LEU A 158 -4.01 -9.94 9.72
CA LEU A 158 -3.12 -10.74 10.57
C LEU A 158 -1.68 -10.75 10.03
N LYS A 159 -1.51 -10.90 8.71
CA LYS A 159 -0.21 -10.78 8.02
C LYS A 159 0.39 -9.39 8.22
N ILE A 160 -0.37 -8.33 7.97
CA ILE A 160 0.09 -6.95 8.17
C ILE A 160 0.47 -6.67 9.64
N ALA A 161 -0.30 -7.18 10.60
CA ALA A 161 0.01 -7.03 12.02
C ALA A 161 1.34 -7.71 12.40
N PHE A 162 1.63 -8.88 11.81
CA PHE A 162 2.89 -9.58 12.00
C PHE A 162 4.07 -8.84 11.34
N GLU A 163 3.93 -8.38 10.11
CA GLU A 163 4.95 -7.60 9.40
C GLU A 163 5.30 -6.29 10.12
N ARG A 164 4.30 -5.65 10.74
CA ARG A 164 4.47 -4.46 11.58
C ARG A 164 4.97 -4.77 12.99
N SER A 165 5.30 -6.03 13.29
CA SER A 165 5.77 -6.48 14.61
C SER A 165 4.81 -6.17 15.76
N LEU A 166 3.50 -6.08 15.47
CA LEU A 166 2.45 -5.85 16.48
C LEU A 166 2.08 -7.15 17.22
N ILE A 167 2.40 -8.30 16.63
CA ILE A 167 2.16 -9.63 17.20
C ILE A 167 3.39 -10.52 17.03
N SER A 168 3.54 -11.51 17.91
CA SER A 168 4.61 -12.51 17.81
C SER A 168 4.33 -13.55 16.72
N ARG A 169 5.39 -14.27 16.30
CA ARG A 169 5.28 -15.37 15.34
C ARG A 169 4.32 -16.47 15.81
N ASP A 170 4.36 -16.81 17.10
CA ASP A 170 3.51 -17.86 17.66
C ASP A 170 2.03 -17.46 17.63
N GLU A 171 1.73 -16.19 17.92
CA GLU A 171 0.37 -15.67 17.87
C GLU A 171 -0.14 -15.60 16.41
N TYR A 172 0.73 -15.23 15.47
CA TYR A 172 0.44 -15.26 14.04
C TYR A 172 0.04 -16.67 13.57
N LEU A 173 0.87 -17.69 13.88
CA LEU A 173 0.62 -19.08 13.47
C LEU A 173 -0.67 -19.63 14.09
N ARG A 174 -0.90 -19.37 15.39
CA ARG A 174 -2.11 -19.81 16.09
C ARG A 174 -3.37 -19.23 15.47
N ARG A 175 -3.41 -17.91 15.24
CA ARG A 175 -4.58 -17.24 14.67
C ARG A 175 -4.81 -17.61 13.21
N LYS A 176 -3.73 -17.79 12.44
CA LYS A 176 -3.82 -18.24 11.05
C LYS A 176 -4.50 -19.61 10.94
N ALA A 177 -4.10 -20.57 11.78
CA ALA A 177 -4.68 -21.92 11.79
C ALA A 177 -6.17 -21.97 12.19
N MET A 178 -6.70 -20.93 12.85
CA MET A 178 -8.14 -20.83 13.16
C MET A 178 -8.97 -20.25 12.01
N LEU A 179 -8.31 -19.56 11.07
CA LEU A 179 -8.94 -18.86 9.95
C LEU A 179 -8.86 -19.65 8.64
N GLU A 180 -8.00 -20.67 8.56
CA GLU A 180 -7.90 -21.66 7.49
C GLU A 180 -8.66 -22.95 7.88
#